data_AF-A0A8T0NWY7-F1
#
_entry.id   AF-A0A8T0NWY7-F1
#
_cell.length_a   1.000
_cell.length_b   1.000
_cell.length_c   1.000
_cell.angle_alpha   90.00
_cell.angle_beta   90.00
_cell.angle_gamma   90.00
#
_symmetry.space_group_name_H-M   'P 1'
#
loop_
_entity.id
_entity.type
_entity.pdbx_description
1 polymer ?
#
loop_
_entity_poly.entity_id
_entity_poly.type
_entity_poly.pdbx_seq_one_letter_code
_entity_poly.pdbx_strand_id
1 'polypeptide(L)'
;MGHGAFYGMQIVVYGQLILPTLDTVKRAIKAGDGIILATSPPYTRFLDSGVDFAVVSASIPRADAWVQEFIRHGIPCVSADYLVEYVCKPGHPLDRHVLFKTNNLANKSLEKLKKKQDEMATEETQQSEDEDDPEDLSCSACGRKDRGEVIC
;
A
#
# COMPACT_ATOMS: atom_id res chain seq x y z
N MET A 1 1.53 10.23 -11.78
CA MET A 1 0.91 10.80 -10.55
C MET A 1 1.70 10.32 -9.33
N GLY A 2 1.81 11.10 -8.25
CA GLY A 2 2.55 10.67 -7.06
C GLY A 2 1.75 9.67 -6.23
N HIS A 3 2.23 8.43 -6.11
CA HIS A 3 1.62 7.42 -5.25
C HIS A 3 2.09 7.58 -3.81
N GLY A 4 1.19 7.33 -2.84
CA GLY A 4 1.54 7.39 -1.41
C GLY A 4 2.45 6.23 -0.98
N ALA A 5 3.15 6.40 0.15
CA ALA A 5 4.11 5.40 0.65
C ALA A 5 3.49 4.01 0.86
N PHE A 6 2.20 3.96 1.26
CA PHE A 6 1.45 2.74 1.54
C PHE A 6 0.57 2.29 0.37
N TYR A 7 0.79 2.81 -0.84
CA TYR A 7 -0.05 2.49 -1.99
C TYR A 7 -0.16 0.97 -2.22
N GLY A 8 -1.40 0.47 -2.31
CA GLY A 8 -1.71 -0.94 -2.53
C GLY A 8 -1.44 -1.87 -1.35
N MET A 9 -1.10 -1.33 -0.17
CA MET A 9 -0.87 -2.09 1.06
C MET A 9 -2.20 -2.35 1.79
N GLN A 10 -2.50 -3.62 2.07
CA GLN A 10 -3.69 -4.00 2.84
C GLN A 10 -3.34 -4.27 4.30
N ILE A 11 -3.87 -3.43 5.19
CA ILE A 11 -3.52 -3.42 6.61
C ILE A 11 -4.75 -3.76 7.45
N VAL A 12 -4.57 -4.65 8.42
CA VAL A 12 -5.53 -4.92 9.49
C VAL A 12 -4.97 -4.37 10.78
N VAL A 13 -5.79 -3.72 11.61
CA VAL A 13 -5.38 -3.22 12.92
C VAL A 13 -6.10 -3.98 14.02
N TYR A 14 -5.33 -4.51 14.96
CA TYR A 14 -5.78 -5.28 16.09
C TYR A 14 -5.26 -4.76 17.43
N GLY A 15 -6.19 -4.55 18.35
CA GLY A 15 -5.91 -4.03 19.70
C GLY A 15 -5.95 -2.50 19.78
N GLN A 16 -5.81 -2.02 21.01
CA GLN A 16 -5.80 -0.59 21.30
C GLN A 16 -4.37 -0.05 21.21
N LEU A 17 -4.11 0.74 20.16
CA LEU A 17 -2.84 1.42 19.93
C LEU A 17 -2.80 2.71 20.75
N ILE A 18 -1.83 2.80 21.66
CA ILE A 18 -1.69 3.93 22.59
C ILE A 18 -0.79 5.01 21.98
N LEU A 19 0.36 4.62 21.40
CA LEU A 19 1.31 5.52 20.74
C LEU A 19 1.96 4.81 19.55
N PRO A 20 1.77 5.29 18.30
CA PRO A 20 0.78 6.27 17.86
C PRO A 20 -0.67 5.77 18.07
N THR A 21 -1.64 6.68 18.21
CA THR A 21 -3.05 6.30 18.42
C THR A 21 -3.66 5.63 17.18
N LEU A 22 -4.70 4.81 17.37
CA LEU A 22 -5.43 4.17 16.27
C LEU A 22 -5.88 5.18 15.19
N ASP A 23 -6.41 6.33 15.60
CA ASP A 23 -6.82 7.40 14.67
C ASP A 23 -5.65 7.98 13.88
N THR A 24 -4.49 8.12 14.53
CA THR A 24 -3.26 8.59 13.86
C THR A 24 -2.82 7.59 12.81
N VAL A 25 -2.78 6.30 13.14
CA VAL A 25 -2.43 5.24 12.20
C VAL A 25 -3.43 5.18 11.04
N LYS A 26 -4.74 5.27 11.33
CA LYS A 26 -5.78 5.30 10.29
C LYS A 26 -5.58 6.46 9.32
N ARG A 27 -5.28 7.66 9.84
CA ARG A 27 -5.04 8.85 9.02
C ARG A 27 -3.75 8.72 8.22
N ALA A 28 -2.68 8.21 8.82
CA ALA A 28 -1.40 8.01 8.14
C ALA A 28 -1.52 7.03 6.98
N ILE A 29 -2.21 5.90 7.19
CA ILE A 29 -2.44 4.90 6.13
C ILE A 29 -3.26 5.52 4.99
N LYS A 30 -4.36 6.21 5.33
CA LYS A 30 -5.19 6.89 4.32
C LYS A 30 -4.43 7.98 3.55
N ALA A 31 -3.58 8.73 4.23
CA ALA A 31 -2.76 9.77 3.61
C ALA A 31 -1.66 9.20 2.71
N GLY A 32 -1.14 8.01 3.05
CA GLY A 32 -0.18 7.28 2.22
C GLY A 32 -0.83 6.30 1.25
N ASP A 33 -2.13 6.42 0.97
CA ASP A 33 -2.84 5.61 -0.04
C ASP A 33 -2.93 4.10 0.27
N GLY A 34 -2.83 3.74 1.55
CA GLY A 34 -3.02 2.36 2.00
C GLY A 34 -4.48 2.02 2.29
N ILE A 35 -4.79 0.73 2.25
CA ILE A 35 -6.14 0.19 2.42
C ILE A 35 -6.24 -0.44 3.81
N ILE A 36 -7.15 0.08 4.62
CA ILE A 36 -7.46 -0.50 5.94
C ILE A 36 -8.65 -1.44 5.77
N LEU A 37 -8.40 -2.74 5.92
CA LEU A 37 -9.45 -3.76 5.79
C LEU A 37 -10.34 -3.81 7.02
N ALA A 38 -9.75 -3.79 8.21
CA ALA A 38 -10.47 -3.88 9.46
C ALA A 38 -9.66 -3.27 10.60
N THR A 39 -10.35 -2.62 11.54
CA THR A 39 -9.74 -2.12 12.79
C THR A 39 -10.38 -2.70 14.04
N SER A 40 -11.32 -3.61 13.88
CA SER A 40 -12.04 -4.28 14.96
C SER A 40 -12.48 -5.67 14.49
N PRO A 41 -12.53 -6.66 15.39
CA PRO A 41 -13.03 -7.98 15.06
C PRO A 41 -14.52 -7.93 14.67
N PRO A 42 -15.01 -8.86 13.83
CA PRO A 42 -14.33 -10.07 13.36
C PRO A 42 -13.44 -9.87 12.13
N TYR A 43 -12.21 -10.37 12.18
CA TYR A 43 -11.23 -10.26 11.08
C TYR A 43 -11.33 -11.40 10.06
N THR A 44 -12.08 -12.47 10.37
CA THR A 44 -12.19 -13.69 9.56
C THR A 44 -12.57 -13.43 8.10
N ARG A 45 -13.36 -12.39 7.83
CA ARG A 45 -13.77 -12.02 6.46
C ARG A 45 -12.63 -11.51 5.59
N PHE A 46 -11.56 -11.02 6.22
CA PHE A 46 -10.44 -10.36 5.55
C PHE A 46 -9.19 -11.24 5.52
N LEU A 47 -9.09 -12.25 6.38
CA LEU A 47 -7.97 -13.20 6.40
C LEU A 47 -7.78 -13.90 5.04
N ASP A 48 -8.88 -14.20 4.34
CA ASP A 48 -8.87 -14.81 3.02
C ASP A 48 -8.69 -13.80 1.87
N SER A 49 -8.81 -12.49 2.14
CA SER A 49 -8.73 -11.43 1.12
C SER A 49 -7.30 -11.00 0.80
N GLY A 50 -6.29 -11.59 1.46
CA GLY A 50 -4.88 -11.30 1.21
C GLY A 50 -4.35 -10.09 1.98
N VAL A 51 -4.47 -10.11 3.30
CA VAL A 51 -3.87 -9.09 4.19
C VAL A 51 -2.34 -9.10 4.05
N ASP A 52 -1.75 -7.95 3.77
CA ASP A 52 -0.28 -7.82 3.69
C ASP A 52 0.34 -7.68 5.08
N PHE A 53 -0.29 -6.89 5.98
CA PHE A 53 0.19 -6.65 7.35
C PHE A 53 -0.93 -6.57 8.39
N ALA A 54 -0.71 -7.17 9.55
CA ALA A 54 -1.54 -7.00 10.73
C ALA A 54 -0.81 -6.15 11.78
N VAL A 55 -1.27 -4.93 12.00
CA VAL A 55 -0.77 -4.05 13.07
C VAL A 55 -1.37 -4.52 14.40
N VAL A 56 -0.54 -5.05 15.28
CA VAL A 56 -0.93 -5.55 16.59
C VAL A 56 -0.33 -4.64 17.67
N SER A 57 -1.14 -4.27 18.66
CA SER A 57 -0.63 -3.54 19.82
C SER A 57 0.32 -4.39 20.65
N ALA A 58 1.43 -3.80 21.13
CA ALA A 58 2.41 -4.50 21.97
C ALA A 58 1.83 -5.00 23.30
N SER A 59 0.65 -4.53 23.70
CA SER A 59 -0.09 -5.01 24.87
C SER A 59 -0.73 -6.39 24.68
N ILE A 60 -0.86 -6.86 23.43
CA ILE A 60 -1.51 -8.13 23.11
C ILE A 60 -0.48 -9.26 23.17
N PRO A 61 -0.72 -10.30 23.98
CA PRO A 61 0.18 -11.45 24.05
C PRO A 61 0.05 -12.33 22.81
N ARG A 62 1.11 -13.07 22.51
CA ARG A 62 1.13 -14.07 21.42
C ARG A 62 0.04 -15.14 21.57
N ALA A 63 -0.39 -15.41 22.80
CA ALA A 63 -1.39 -16.40 23.13
C ALA A 63 -2.83 -15.94 22.81
N ASP A 64 -3.01 -14.71 22.34
CA ASP A 64 -4.32 -14.23 21.91
C ASP A 64 -4.83 -15.05 20.72
N ALA A 65 -6.13 -15.37 20.73
CA ALA A 65 -6.77 -16.17 19.70
C ALA A 65 -6.62 -15.55 18.30
N TRP A 66 -6.70 -14.22 18.18
CA TRP A 66 -6.56 -13.55 16.89
C TRP A 66 -5.13 -13.53 16.39
N VAL A 67 -4.15 -13.35 17.29
CA VAL A 67 -2.73 -13.41 16.93
C VAL A 67 -2.36 -14.79 16.42
N GLN A 68 -2.83 -15.84 17.08
CA GLN A 68 -2.62 -17.21 16.60
C GLN A 68 -3.26 -17.44 15.24
N GLU A 69 -4.46 -16.90 15.02
CA GLU A 69 -5.15 -17.00 13.74
C GLU A 69 -4.38 -16.29 12.61
N PHE A 70 -3.88 -15.07 12.86
CA PHE A 70 -3.03 -14.36 11.90
C PHE A 70 -1.78 -15.18 11.54
N ILE A 71 -1.11 -15.75 12.54
CA ILE A 71 0.07 -16.60 12.31
C ILE A 71 -0.31 -17.85 11.51
N ARG A 72 -1.46 -18.46 11.81
CA ARG A 72 -1.97 -19.65 11.12
C ARG A 72 -2.29 -19.39 9.65
N HIS A 73 -2.84 -18.21 9.36
CA HIS A 73 -3.11 -17.73 8.01
C HIS A 73 -1.87 -17.16 7.31
N GLY A 74 -0.71 -17.11 7.97
CA GLY A 74 0.54 -16.61 7.40
C GLY A 74 0.58 -15.09 7.25
N ILE A 75 -0.18 -14.36 8.07
CA ILE A 75 -0.21 -12.90 8.06
C ILE A 75 0.85 -12.37 9.02
N PRO A 76 1.76 -11.48 8.58
CA PRO A 76 2.77 -10.92 9.45
C PRO A 76 2.15 -9.94 10.45
N CYS A 77 2.56 -10.08 11.71
CA CYS A 77 2.14 -9.18 12.79
C CYS A 77 3.23 -8.14 13.04
N VAL A 78 2.88 -6.85 12.99
CA VAL A 78 3.82 -5.72 13.15
C VAL A 78 3.30 -4.74 14.20
N SER A 79 4.18 -3.97 14.85
CA SER A 79 3.76 -2.87 15.71
C SER A 79 3.41 -1.63 14.89
N ALA A 80 2.74 -0.63 15.49
CA ALA A 80 2.46 0.62 14.79
C ALA A 80 3.73 1.41 14.45
N ASP A 81 4.82 1.23 15.20
CA ASP A 81 6.12 1.82 14.88
C ASP A 81 6.67 1.35 13.54
N TYR A 82 6.30 0.14 13.09
CA TYR A 82 6.64 -0.35 11.76
C TYR A 82 6.18 0.62 10.68
N LEU A 83 4.95 1.15 10.78
CA LEU A 83 4.43 2.10 9.80
C LEU A 83 5.18 3.42 9.84
N VAL A 84 5.55 3.89 11.03
CA VAL A 84 6.29 5.14 11.20
C VAL A 84 7.68 5.01 10.58
N GLU A 85 8.40 3.93 10.88
CA GLU A 85 9.74 3.72 10.31
C GLU A 85 9.67 3.40 8.82
N TYR A 86 8.61 2.74 8.35
CA TYR A 86 8.38 2.50 6.93
C TYR A 86 8.22 3.80 6.14
N VAL A 87 7.56 4.82 6.69
CA VAL A 87 7.50 6.15 6.05
C VAL A 87 8.89 6.80 5.99
N CYS A 88 9.71 6.62 7.02
CA CYS A 88 11.07 7.16 7.04
C CYS A 88 12.03 6.41 6.12
N LYS A 89 11.84 5.09 5.94
CA LYS A 89 12.71 4.20 5.16
C LYS A 89 11.87 3.18 4.39
N PRO A 90 11.17 3.60 3.34
CA PRO A 90 10.38 2.69 2.53
C PRO A 90 11.30 1.62 1.94
N GLY A 91 10.85 0.37 2.02
CA GLY A 91 11.56 -0.74 1.40
C GLY A 91 12.75 -1.30 2.20
N HIS A 92 12.95 -0.96 3.46
CA HIS A 92 13.90 -1.68 4.31
C HIS A 92 13.18 -2.72 5.15
N PRO A 93 13.78 -3.91 5.39
CA PRO A 93 13.23 -4.88 6.32
C PRO A 93 13.27 -4.31 7.73
N LEU A 94 12.09 -4.12 8.33
CA LEU A 94 11.92 -3.54 9.66
C LEU A 94 11.73 -4.65 10.70
N ASP A 95 12.62 -5.65 10.68
CA ASP A 95 12.54 -6.84 11.55
C ASP A 95 12.46 -6.52 13.05
N ARG A 96 12.92 -5.32 13.45
CA ARG A 96 12.85 -4.83 14.83
C ARG A 96 11.43 -4.54 15.31
N HIS A 97 10.51 -4.25 14.39
CA HIS A 97 9.11 -3.90 14.68
C HIS A 97 8.13 -5.02 14.37
N VAL A 98 8.62 -6.15 13.85
CA VAL A 98 7.81 -7.33 13.58
C VAL A 98 7.65 -8.15 14.86
N LEU A 99 6.42 -8.48 15.18
CA LEU A 99 6.06 -9.25 16.37
C LEU A 99 6.01 -10.76 16.05
N PHE A 100 6.17 -11.56 17.10
CA PHE A 100 5.98 -13.02 17.08
C PHE A 100 6.86 -13.81 16.11
N LYS A 101 8.06 -13.30 15.79
CA LYS A 101 9.02 -13.90 14.84
C LYS A 101 8.43 -14.11 13.43
N THR A 102 7.49 -13.26 13.02
CA THR A 102 6.91 -13.29 11.66
C THR A 102 7.74 -12.53 10.63
N ASN A 103 9.03 -12.29 10.90
CA ASN A 103 9.99 -11.55 10.05
C ASN A 103 10.00 -12.02 8.60
N ASN A 104 10.07 -13.33 8.37
CA ASN A 104 10.07 -13.91 7.03
C ASN A 104 8.79 -13.58 6.24
N LEU A 105 7.64 -13.56 6.92
CA LEU A 105 6.36 -13.20 6.31
C LEU A 105 6.30 -11.70 6.02
N ALA A 106 6.78 -10.88 6.94
CA ALA A 106 6.83 -9.42 6.79
C ALA A 106 7.72 -9.02 5.61
N ASN A 107 8.91 -9.63 5.49
CA ASN A 107 9.83 -9.37 4.39
C ASN A 107 9.25 -9.84 3.05
N LYS A 108 8.59 -11.01 3.02
CA LYS A 108 7.91 -11.50 1.81
C LYS A 108 6.77 -10.57 1.37
N SER A 109 5.94 -10.08 2.29
CA SER A 109 4.90 -9.10 2.00
C SER A 109 5.49 -7.77 1.52
N LEU A 110 6.58 -7.32 2.14
CA LEU A 110 7.30 -6.11 1.75
C LEU A 110 7.88 -6.20 0.34
N GLU A 111 8.55 -7.31 -0.01
CA GLU A 111 9.08 -7.55 -1.36
C GLU A 111 7.96 -7.58 -2.41
N LYS A 112 6.83 -8.20 -2.08
CA LYS A 112 5.65 -8.23 -2.96
C LYS A 112 5.10 -6.82 -3.22
N LEU A 113 5.06 -5.97 -2.19
CA LEU A 113 4.59 -4.59 -2.32
C LEU A 113 5.55 -3.71 -3.10
N LYS A 114 6.86 -3.86 -2.86
CA LYS A 114 7.88 -3.21 -3.69
C LYS A 114 7.71 -3.58 -5.15
N LYS A 115 7.60 -4.88 -5.44
CA LYS A 115 7.41 -5.36 -6.80
C LYS A 115 6.16 -4.76 -7.45
N LYS A 116 5.05 -4.66 -6.71
CA LYS A 116 3.83 -3.98 -7.19
C LYS A 116 4.06 -2.48 -7.47
N GLN A 117 4.80 -1.78 -6.61
CA GLN A 117 5.14 -0.37 -6.84
C GLN A 117 6.06 -0.20 -8.06
N ASP A 118 7.06 -1.07 -8.21
CA ASP A 118 7.99 -1.06 -9.34
C ASP A 118 7.26 -1.41 -10.65
N GLU A 119 6.40 -2.43 -10.65
CA GLU A 119 5.58 -2.84 -11.80
C GLU A 119 4.66 -1.70 -12.28
N MET A 120 4.01 -0.98 -11.36
CA MET A 120 3.17 0.17 -11.70
C MET A 120 3.96 1.39 -12.17
N ALA A 121 5.19 1.60 -11.69
CA ALA A 121 6.08 2.62 -12.22
C ALA A 121 6.50 2.33 -13.67
N THR A 122 6.62 1.05 -14.04
CA THR A 122 6.88 0.63 -15.42
C THR A 122 5.63 0.64 -16.33
N GLU A 123 4.42 0.49 -15.78
CA GLU A 123 3.17 0.57 -16.56
C GLU A 123 2.87 1.98 -17.10
N GLU A 124 3.42 3.06 -16.50
CA GLU A 124 3.34 4.42 -17.08
C GLU A 124 4.22 4.60 -18.34
N THR A 125 4.99 3.59 -18.79
CA THR A 125 5.81 3.66 -20.02
C THR A 125 5.29 2.80 -21.18
N GLN A 126 4.19 2.04 -21.02
CA GLN A 126 3.70 1.13 -22.07
C GLN A 126 2.22 1.33 -22.46
N GLN A 127 1.76 2.59 -22.48
CA GLN A 127 0.55 2.96 -23.24
C GLN A 127 0.76 4.29 -23.98
N SER A 128 1.54 4.24 -25.07
CA SER A 128 1.19 4.86 -26.36
C SER A 128 2.34 4.64 -27.36
N GLU A 129 2.58 3.38 -27.75
CA GLU A 129 3.17 3.06 -29.06
C GLU A 129 2.06 2.42 -29.90
N ASP A 130 1.09 3.22 -30.31
CA ASP A 130 0.30 2.95 -31.50
C ASP A 130 0.54 4.12 -32.45
N GLU A 131 1.35 3.85 -33.47
CA GLU A 131 1.41 4.65 -34.68
C GLU A 131 0.05 4.54 -35.38
N ASP A 132 -0.80 5.57 -35.30
CA ASP A 132 -1.91 5.74 -36.24
C ASP A 132 -2.11 7.24 -36.53
N ASP A 133 -1.61 7.64 -37.69
CA ASP A 133 -2.06 8.69 -38.62
C ASP A 133 -2.41 10.11 -38.09
N PRO A 134 -1.75 11.19 -38.58
CA PRO A 134 -2.11 12.57 -38.25
C PRO A 134 -3.35 13.02 -39.03
N GLU A 135 -4.53 12.47 -38.73
CA GLU A 135 -5.82 12.98 -39.20
C GLU A 135 -6.18 14.26 -38.41
N ASP A 136 -5.52 15.34 -38.78
CA ASP A 136 -6.13 16.65 -39.10
C ASP A 136 -7.34 17.08 -38.25
N LEU A 137 -7.07 17.44 -36.99
CA LEU A 137 -8.04 18.04 -36.08
C LEU A 137 -8.47 19.44 -36.58
N SER A 138 -9.54 19.48 -37.37
CA SER A 138 -10.23 20.73 -37.73
C SER A 138 -11.25 21.12 -36.66
N CYS A 139 -11.29 22.40 -36.29
CA CYS A 139 -12.21 22.92 -35.27
C CYS A 139 -13.67 22.80 -35.74
N SER A 140 -14.52 22.07 -35.02
CA SER A 140 -15.91 21.79 -35.39
C SER A 140 -16.83 23.02 -35.41
N ALA A 141 -16.34 24.20 -34.99
CA ALA A 141 -17.07 25.46 -35.06
C ALA A 141 -16.67 26.34 -36.26
N CYS A 142 -15.47 26.17 -36.84
CA CYS A 142 -14.98 27.04 -37.91
C CYS A 142 -14.29 26.33 -39.10
N GLY A 143 -14.08 25.02 -39.03
CA GLY A 143 -13.55 24.19 -40.11
C GLY A 143 -12.12 24.50 -40.56
N ARG A 144 -11.38 25.35 -39.84
CA ARG A 144 -9.99 25.68 -40.18
C ARG A 144 -9.01 24.74 -39.47
N LYS A 145 -7.98 24.34 -40.22
CA LYS A 145 -6.82 23.57 -39.76
C LYS A 145 -5.76 24.56 -39.29
N ASP A 146 -5.42 24.54 -38.01
CA ASP A 146 -4.36 25.37 -37.46
C ASP A 146 -3.04 24.60 -37.56
N ARG A 147 -2.31 24.78 -38.67
CA ARG A 147 -0.91 24.34 -38.78
C ARG A 147 -0.04 25.52 -38.35
N GLY A 148 0.58 25.39 -37.17
CA GLY A 148 1.47 26.41 -36.63
C GLY A 148 2.70 26.68 -37.50
N GLU A 149 3.17 27.93 -37.47
CA GLU A 149 4.52 28.27 -37.90
C GLU A 149 5.31 28.77 -36.68
N VAL A 150 6.37 28.04 -36.37
CA VAL A 150 7.42 28.43 -35.43
C VAL A 150 8.15 29.66 -35.96
N ILE A 151 8.38 30.65 -35.12
CA ILE A 151 9.46 31.62 -35.35
C ILE A 151 10.46 31.52 -34.20
N CYS A 152 11.73 31.40 -34.59
CA CYS A 152 12.90 31.26 -33.73
C CYS A 152 13.19 32.55 -32.95
#